data_AF-A0A1T5GT96-F1
#
_entry.id   AF-A0A1T5GT96-F1
#
_cell.length_a   1.000
_cell.length_b   1.000
_cell.length_c   1.000
_cell.angle_alpha   90.00
_cell.angle_beta   90.00
_cell.angle_gamma   90.00
#
_symmetry.space_group_name_H-M   'P 1'
#
loop_
_entity.id
_entity.type
_entity.pdbx_description
1 polymer ?
#
loop_
_entity_poly.entity_id
_entity_poly.type
_entity_poly.pdbx_seq_one_letter_code
_entity_poly.pdbx_strand_id
1 'polypeptide(L)'
;PVHYLPLIEQKINALDQAAPLQGWDLPEEFSTLRRLMEGRMAKHGRREYVQVLRLLESFEHADLHAAVKQAIQLGAIGFDAVKHLILCRVERRPPRLDLAIYPYLPRATVEKTSVKAYMRLLSSDAGEAA
;
A
#
# COMPACT_ATOMS: atom_id res chain seq x y z
N PRO A 1 3.07 -15.79 18.79
CA PRO A 1 2.83 -14.44 19.36
C PRO A 1 1.63 -13.67 18.77
N VAL A 2 1.03 -14.15 17.67
CA VAL A 2 -0.07 -13.48 16.96
C VAL A 2 -1.29 -13.22 17.86
N HIS A 3 -1.57 -14.09 18.83
CA HIS A 3 -2.71 -13.96 19.74
C HIS A 3 -2.66 -12.74 20.68
N TYR A 4 -1.51 -12.06 20.81
CA TYR A 4 -1.39 -10.82 21.57
C TYR A 4 -1.75 -9.57 20.74
N LEU A 5 -1.82 -9.67 19.41
CA LEU A 5 -2.05 -8.53 18.54
C LEU A 5 -3.40 -7.83 18.76
N PRO A 6 -4.53 -8.52 19.07
CA PRO A 6 -5.78 -7.84 19.42
C PRO A 6 -5.66 -6.95 20.66
N LEU A 7 -4.86 -7.36 21.66
CA LEU A 7 -4.59 -6.56 22.85
C LEU A 7 -3.72 -5.34 22.52
N ILE A 8 -2.74 -5.52 21.63
CA ILE A 8 -1.84 -4.45 21.19
C ILE A 8 -2.58 -3.43 20.32
N GLU A 9 -3.57 -3.83 19.53
CA GLU A 9 -4.39 -2.89 18.77
C GLU A 9 -5.19 -1.95 19.70
N GLN A 10 -5.63 -2.42 20.87
CA GLN A 10 -6.27 -1.57 21.88
C GLN A 10 -5.25 -0.64 22.56
N LYS A 11 -4.01 -1.10 22.76
CA LYS A 11 -2.92 -0.35 23.40
C LYS A 11 -1.71 -0.22 22.47
N ILE A 12 -1.87 0.57 21.41
CA ILE A 12 -0.89 0.71 20.31
C ILE A 12 0.51 1.13 20.80
N ASN A 13 0.57 1.94 21.86
CA ASN A 13 1.84 2.38 22.45
C ASN A 13 2.64 1.24 23.13
N ALA A 14 2.03 0.07 23.34
CA ALA A 14 2.70 -1.10 23.90
C ALA A 14 3.41 -1.95 22.85
N LEU A 15 3.26 -1.65 21.54
CA LEU A 15 3.86 -2.44 20.46
C LEU A 15 5.37 -2.64 20.65
N ASP A 16 6.12 -1.58 20.95
CA ASP A 16 7.57 -1.62 21.14
C ASP A 16 8.00 -2.26 22.45
N GLN A 17 7.13 -2.27 23.44
CA GLN A 17 7.39 -2.78 24.79
C GLN A 17 6.83 -4.20 25.01
N ALA A 18 6.20 -4.78 23.99
CA ALA A 18 5.60 -6.10 24.09
C ALA A 18 6.70 -7.18 24.09
N ALA A 19 7.04 -7.67 25.27
CA ALA A 19 7.97 -8.80 25.44
C ALA A 19 7.67 -10.01 24.52
N PRO A 20 6.39 -10.39 24.26
CA PRO A 20 6.09 -11.49 23.33
C PRO A 20 6.40 -11.21 21.85
N LEU A 21 6.61 -9.95 21.47
CA LEU A 21 6.98 -9.55 20.11
C LEU A 21 8.48 -9.28 19.95
N GLN A 22 9.23 -9.25 21.05
CA GLN A 22 10.68 -9.10 21.00
C GLN A 22 11.31 -10.36 20.39
N GLY A 23 12.23 -10.17 19.45
CA GLY A 23 12.87 -11.28 18.75
C GLY A 23 11.94 -12.03 17.79
N TRP A 24 10.79 -11.45 17.43
CA TRP A 24 9.95 -12.03 16.39
C TRP A 24 10.64 -11.87 15.04
N ASP A 25 11.08 -13.00 14.48
CA ASP A 25 11.76 -13.07 13.19
C ASP A 25 10.76 -12.81 12.04
N LEU A 26 10.67 -11.55 11.62
CA LEU A 26 9.87 -11.10 10.49
C LEU A 26 10.80 -10.63 9.36
N PRO A 27 10.44 -10.88 8.09
CA PRO A 27 11.18 -10.35 6.95
C PRO A 27 11.35 -8.83 7.03
N GLU A 28 12.48 -8.34 6.50
CA GLU A 28 12.85 -6.91 6.52
C GLU A 28 11.78 -6.00 5.88
N GLU A 29 10.98 -6.52 4.96
CA GLU A 29 9.89 -5.76 4.35
C GLU A 29 8.85 -5.29 5.38
N PHE A 30 8.63 -6.02 6.48
CA PHE A 30 7.72 -5.59 7.54
C PHE A 30 8.28 -4.40 8.33
N SER A 31 9.58 -4.39 8.64
CA SER A 31 10.21 -3.25 9.32
C SER A 31 10.22 -2.01 8.41
N THR A 32 10.43 -2.21 7.12
CA THR A 32 10.35 -1.16 6.10
C THR A 32 8.93 -0.59 6.00
N LEU A 33 7.91 -1.45 5.92
CA LEU A 33 6.51 -1.03 5.89
C LEU A 33 6.15 -0.22 7.14
N ARG A 34 6.56 -0.69 8.33
CA ARG A 34 6.35 0.01 9.60
C ARG A 34 6.90 1.43 9.55
N ARG A 35 8.17 1.58 9.13
CA ARG A 35 8.84 2.90 9.01
C ARG A 35 8.09 3.81 8.04
N LEU A 36 7.64 3.29 6.90
CA LEU A 36 6.90 4.08 5.91
C LEU A 36 5.52 4.51 6.43
N MET A 37 4.81 3.62 7.12
CA MET A 37 3.51 3.94 7.73
C MET A 37 3.64 4.97 8.85
N GLU A 38 4.60 4.78 9.77
CA GLU A 38 4.86 5.73 10.85
C GLU A 38 5.32 7.10 10.32
N GLY A 39 6.14 7.12 9.26
CA GLY A 39 6.56 8.36 8.62
C GLY A 39 5.44 9.13 7.91
N ARG A 40 4.46 8.43 7.32
CA ARG A 40 3.33 9.07 6.62
C ARG A 40 2.17 9.45 7.55
N MET A 41 1.88 8.62 8.57
CA MET A 41 0.62 8.67 9.33
C MET A 41 0.81 8.68 10.86
N ALA A 42 2.06 8.77 11.35
CA ALA A 42 2.40 8.82 12.77
C ALA A 42 1.67 7.75 13.61
N LYS A 43 0.82 8.18 14.56
CA LYS A 43 0.05 7.29 15.44
C LYS A 43 -0.91 6.37 14.67
N HIS A 44 -1.51 6.85 13.58
CA HIS A 44 -2.36 6.02 12.74
C HIS A 44 -1.55 4.97 11.98
N GLY A 45 -0.35 5.32 11.51
CA GLY A 45 0.54 4.38 10.83
C GLY A 45 0.91 3.18 11.71
N ARG A 46 1.18 3.43 13.00
CA ARG A 46 1.44 2.33 13.95
C ARG A 46 0.23 1.43 14.17
N ARG A 47 -0.99 1.99 14.19
CA ARG A 47 -2.23 1.21 14.29
C ARG A 47 -2.43 0.33 13.06
N GLU A 48 -2.30 0.90 11.87
CA GLU A 48 -2.43 0.16 10.62
C GLU A 48 -1.37 -0.94 10.50
N TYR A 49 -0.15 -0.68 10.95
CA TYR A 49 0.88 -1.71 10.99
C TYR A 49 0.48 -2.90 11.87
N VAL A 50 -0.10 -2.66 13.05
CA VAL A 50 -0.66 -3.74 13.89
C VAL A 50 -1.78 -4.48 13.14
N GLN A 51 -2.66 -3.77 12.44
CA GLN A 51 -3.71 -4.40 11.62
C GLN A 51 -3.14 -5.26 10.49
N VAL A 52 -2.05 -4.84 9.85
CA VAL A 52 -1.32 -5.67 8.88
C VAL A 52 -0.76 -6.93 9.54
N LEU A 53 -0.14 -6.82 10.72
CA LEU A 53 0.34 -8.00 11.45
C LEU A 53 -0.80 -8.96 11.82
N ARG A 54 -1.99 -8.44 12.14
CA ARG A 54 -3.19 -9.24 12.42
C ARG A 54 -3.69 -10.03 11.21
N LEU A 55 -3.30 -9.68 9.98
CA LEU A 55 -3.62 -10.51 8.81
C LEU A 55 -3.00 -11.91 8.92
N LEU A 56 -1.94 -12.10 9.72
CA LEU A 56 -1.39 -13.43 10.03
C LEU A 56 -2.35 -14.32 10.83
N GLU A 57 -3.43 -13.78 11.41
CA GLU A 57 -4.49 -14.58 12.05
C GLU A 57 -5.34 -15.33 11.01
N SER A 58 -5.45 -14.81 9.78
CA SER A 58 -6.37 -15.31 8.74
C SER A 58 -5.67 -15.78 7.46
N PHE A 59 -4.42 -15.35 7.23
CA PHE A 59 -3.70 -15.61 6.00
C PHE A 59 -2.32 -16.22 6.27
N GLU A 60 -1.82 -16.96 5.30
CA GLU A 60 -0.49 -17.57 5.37
C GLU A 60 0.61 -16.49 5.35
N HIS A 61 1.68 -16.72 6.12
CA HIS A 61 2.80 -15.80 6.21
C HIS A 61 3.44 -15.50 4.84
N ALA A 62 3.58 -16.53 3.99
CA ALA A 62 4.16 -16.38 2.65
C ALA A 62 3.35 -15.44 1.75
N ASP A 63 2.02 -15.54 1.80
CA ASP A 63 1.13 -14.67 1.02
C ASP A 63 1.11 -13.25 1.56
N LEU A 64 1.14 -13.07 2.89
CA LEU A 64 1.24 -11.74 3.48
C LEU A 64 2.58 -11.08 3.16
N HIS A 65 3.69 -11.82 3.26
CA HIS A 65 5.01 -11.31 2.90
C HIS A 65 5.07 -10.83 1.45
N ALA A 66 4.53 -11.63 0.52
CA ALA A 66 4.43 -11.25 -0.88
C ALA A 66 3.57 -10.00 -1.09
N ALA A 67 2.42 -9.89 -0.39
CA ALA A 67 1.55 -8.72 -0.45
C ALA A 67 2.21 -7.45 0.10
N VAL A 68 2.93 -7.55 1.22
CA VAL A 68 3.70 -6.44 1.81
C VAL A 68 4.79 -5.97 0.87
N LYS A 69 5.57 -6.91 0.30
CA LYS A 69 6.60 -6.60 -0.69
C LYS A 69 6.01 -5.85 -1.91
N GLN A 70 4.87 -6.33 -2.41
CA GLN A 70 4.18 -5.69 -3.52
C GLN A 70 3.63 -4.29 -3.16
N ALA A 71 3.07 -4.11 -1.96
CA ALA A 71 2.59 -2.82 -1.49
C ALA A 71 3.71 -1.76 -1.45
N ILE A 72 4.91 -2.16 -0.99
CA ILE A 72 6.10 -1.31 -0.98
C ILE A 72 6.51 -0.94 -2.41
N GLN A 73 6.56 -1.91 -3.32
CA GLN A 73 6.90 -1.67 -4.73
C GLN A 73 5.93 -0.71 -5.44
N LEU A 74 4.64 -0.81 -5.13
CA LEU A 74 3.61 0.06 -5.69
C LEU A 74 3.50 1.43 -4.99
N GLY A 75 4.19 1.62 -3.86
CA GLY A 75 4.05 2.82 -3.03
C GLY A 75 2.69 2.96 -2.32
N ALA A 76 1.87 1.90 -2.37
CA ALA A 76 0.54 1.82 -1.78
C ALA A 76 0.63 1.42 -0.30
N ILE A 77 1.14 2.34 0.52
CA ILE A 77 1.41 2.13 1.94
C ILE A 77 0.15 2.41 2.76
N GLY A 78 -0.60 1.35 3.09
CA GLY A 78 -1.79 1.41 3.94
C GLY A 78 -2.33 0.01 4.22
N PHE A 79 -3.08 -0.16 5.32
CA PHE A 79 -3.68 -1.45 5.68
C PHE A 79 -4.58 -2.01 4.58
N ASP A 80 -5.49 -1.19 4.05
CA ASP A 80 -6.45 -1.63 3.04
C ASP A 80 -5.76 -2.05 1.73
N ALA A 81 -4.64 -1.41 1.38
CA ALA A 81 -3.85 -1.79 0.20
C ALA A 81 -3.24 -3.19 0.37
N VAL A 82 -2.61 -3.46 1.52
CA VAL A 82 -2.03 -4.79 1.82
C VAL A 82 -3.12 -5.85 1.88
N LYS A 83 -4.25 -5.56 2.54
CA LYS A 83 -5.42 -6.44 2.60
C LYS A 83 -6.00 -6.74 1.22
N HIS A 84 -6.06 -5.75 0.33
CA HIS A 84 -6.53 -5.97 -1.03
C HIS A 84 -5.57 -6.85 -1.83
N LEU A 85 -4.26 -6.61 -1.72
CA LEU A 85 -3.23 -7.39 -2.43
C LEU A 85 -3.22 -8.87 -2.00
N ILE A 86 -3.33 -9.14 -0.70
CA ILE A 86 -3.38 -10.53 -0.21
C ILE A 86 -4.66 -11.24 -0.66
N LEU A 87 -5.81 -10.55 -0.65
CA LEU A 87 -7.07 -11.11 -1.16
C LEU A 87 -6.97 -11.44 -2.65
N CYS A 88 -6.46 -10.52 -3.47
CA CYS A 88 -6.25 -10.76 -4.89
C CYS A 88 -5.36 -11.97 -5.16
N ARG A 89 -4.34 -12.18 -4.31
CA ARG A 89 -3.41 -13.31 -4.41
C ARG A 89 -4.08 -14.64 -4.05
N VAL A 90 -4.77 -14.69 -2.92
CA VAL A 90 -5.47 -15.89 -2.44
C VAL A 90 -6.62 -16.28 -3.37
N GLU A 91 -7.42 -15.31 -3.80
CA GLU A 91 -8.55 -15.55 -4.71
C GLU A 91 -8.11 -15.80 -6.16
N ARG A 92 -6.82 -15.61 -6.48
CA ARG A 92 -6.25 -15.68 -7.85
C ARG A 92 -7.06 -14.87 -8.86
N ARG A 93 -7.64 -13.74 -8.41
CA ARG A 93 -8.45 -12.90 -9.28
C ARG A 93 -7.53 -12.04 -10.15
N PRO A 94 -7.55 -12.23 -11.49
CA PRO A 94 -6.83 -11.32 -12.36
C PRO A 94 -7.40 -9.90 -12.18
N PRO A 95 -6.57 -8.84 -12.21
CA PRO A 95 -7.05 -7.48 -12.19
C PRO A 95 -7.88 -7.24 -13.46
N ARG A 96 -9.20 -7.28 -13.34
CA ARG A 96 -10.13 -7.05 -14.45
C ARG A 96 -10.47 -5.57 -14.52
N LEU A 97 -9.65 -4.80 -15.24
CA LEU A 97 -10.08 -3.51 -15.77
C LEU A 97 -10.37 -3.67 -17.27
N ASP A 98 -11.54 -4.22 -17.59
CA ASP A 98 -12.02 -4.23 -18.96
C ASP A 98 -12.89 -2.99 -19.17
N LEU A 99 -12.39 -2.03 -19.95
CA LEU A 99 -13.12 -0.81 -20.28
C LEU A 99 -14.16 -1.06 -21.39
N ALA A 100 -14.06 -2.19 -22.11
CA ALA A 100 -14.96 -2.50 -23.23
C ALA A 100 -16.33 -3.01 -22.78
N ILE A 101 -16.46 -3.48 -21.52
CA ILE A 101 -17.74 -3.97 -20.95
C ILE A 101 -18.64 -2.85 -20.41
N TYR A 102 -18.22 -1.58 -20.45
CA TYR A 102 -19.00 -0.46 -19.94
C TYR A 102 -19.77 0.24 -21.08
N PRO A 103 -21.09 0.01 -21.23
CA PRO A 103 -21.86 0.49 -22.39
C PRO A 103 -21.99 2.01 -22.46
N TYR A 104 -21.84 2.69 -21.33
CA TYR A 104 -21.90 4.15 -21.21
C TYR A 104 -20.52 4.80 -21.19
N LEU A 105 -19.43 4.03 -21.23
CA LEU A 105 -18.08 4.60 -21.23
C LEU A 105 -17.72 5.04 -22.66
N PRO A 106 -17.46 6.34 -22.90
CA PRO A 106 -17.01 6.80 -24.21
C PRO A 106 -15.68 6.13 -24.55
N ARG A 107 -15.53 5.63 -25.78
CA ARG A 107 -14.27 5.07 -26.25
C ARG A 107 -13.24 6.20 -26.31
N ALA A 108 -12.26 6.16 -25.40
CA ALA A 108 -11.16 7.13 -25.41
C ALA A 108 -10.24 6.84 -26.59
N THR A 109 -10.33 7.64 -27.65
CA THR A 109 -9.34 7.64 -28.73
C THR A 109 -8.12 8.42 -28.23
N VAL A 110 -7.14 7.72 -27.64
CA VAL A 110 -5.92 8.36 -27.18
C VAL A 110 -5.00 8.57 -28.38
N GLU A 111 -4.82 9.82 -28.81
CA GLU A 111 -3.80 10.15 -29.81
C GLU A 111 -2.39 9.87 -29.26
N LYS A 112 -1.44 9.53 -30.14
CA LYS A 112 -0.04 9.35 -29.72
C LYS A 112 0.49 10.67 -29.19
N THR A 113 0.93 10.66 -27.94
CA THR A 113 1.52 11.83 -27.28
C THR A 113 2.71 12.36 -28.09
N SER A 114 2.58 13.58 -28.64
CA SER A 114 3.67 14.27 -29.34
C SER A 114 4.57 15.01 -28.36
N VAL A 115 5.86 14.65 -28.32
CA VAL A 115 6.87 15.28 -27.44
C VAL A 115 6.96 16.79 -27.68
N LYS A 116 6.73 17.25 -28.92
CA LYS A 116 6.76 18.68 -29.29
C LYS A 116 5.67 19.50 -28.56
N ALA A 117 4.55 18.89 -28.18
CA ALA A 117 3.48 19.57 -27.45
C ALA A 117 3.91 19.99 -26.04
N TYR A 118 4.77 19.21 -25.38
CA TYR A 118 5.32 19.53 -24.05
C TYR A 118 6.30 20.70 -24.09
N MET A 119 6.97 20.95 -25.21
CA MET A 119 7.88 22.10 -25.36
C MET A 119 7.16 23.45 -25.17
N ARG A 120 5.83 23.50 -25.33
CA ARG A 120 5.02 24.69 -25.04
C ARG A 120 4.97 25.04 -23.54
N LEU A 121 5.15 24.05 -22.67
CA LEU A 121 5.19 24.27 -21.21
C LEU A 121 6.49 24.96 -20.79
N LEU A 122 7.56 24.81 -21.57
CA LEU A 122 8.83 25.51 -21.34
C LEU A 122 8.81 26.96 -21.85
N SER A 123 7.90 27.31 -22.76
CA SER A 123 7.72 28.68 -23.25
C SER A 123 6.80 29.54 -22.38
N SER A 124 6.25 29.00 -21.29
CA SER A 124 5.39 29.73 -20.34
C SER A 124 6.17 30.53 -19.27
N ASP A 125 7.50 30.62 -19.39
CA ASP A 125 8.36 31.39 -18.47
C ASP A 125 9.06 32.57 -19.17
N ALA A 126 8.53 33.02 -20.31
CA ALA A 126 9.02 34.20 -21.04
C ALA A 126 7.87 35.05 -21.59
N GLY A 127 7.34 35.94 -20.75
CA GLY A 127 6.38 37.02 -21.11
C GLY A 127 5.33 37.24 -20.00
N GLU A 128 5.67 37.92 -18.90
CA GLU A 128 5.40 39.36 -18.63
C GLU A 128 3.90 39.72 -18.69
N ALA A 129 3.28 40.19 -17.60
CA ALA A 129 3.47 41.52 -17.01
C ALA A 129 3.20 42.66 -18.01
N ALA A 130 1.92 43.04 -18.15
CA ALA A 130 1.43 44.39 -18.45
C ALA A 130 -0.11 44.38 -18.41
#